data_AF-A0AA38Y4X6-F1
#
_entry.id   AF-A0AA38Y4X6-F1
#
_cell.length_a   1.000
_cell.length_b   1.000
_cell.length_c   1.000
_cell.angle_alpha   90.00
_cell.angle_beta   90.00
_cell.angle_gamma   90.00
#
_symmetry.space_group_name_H-M   'P 1'
#
loop_
_entity.id
_entity.type
_entity.pdbx_description
1 polymer ?
#
loop_
_entity_poly.entity_id
_entity_poly.type
_entity_poly.pdbx_seq_one_letter_code
_entity_poly.pdbx_strand_id
1 'polypeptide(L)'
;MYEALGGNDNGAMSLHVRAAREFCSHLITREPMARSLPLAGILFEAYAYFAALSHLERRALELMPDQDPIISDIDCIKTYQTFGSYMGCAYQLYELIPTISRLVLYEKRSISRNDDPKLQALYEDTKRAVADWTPDEHQAHNYAETMAGMIVQKTLLMLLHECRIVEGQGPQHVMRDIQPLIEETMSLAEIISKEPVSCVLAWPMMITGSMMVEKRQRHRLLSLFGTHPTHTALAEQTVRLLNLVWEDDDKSVFGITGLGTVAKQHKTYMCYA
;
A
#
# COMPACT_ATOMS: atom_id res chain seq x y z
N MET A 1 1.15 8.97 -14.22
CA MET A 1 1.00 7.57 -14.69
C MET A 1 2.26 7.07 -15.42
N TYR A 2 2.80 7.77 -16.44
CA TYR A 2 4.06 7.37 -17.09
C TYR A 2 5.27 7.38 -16.13
N GLU A 3 5.33 8.35 -15.21
CA GLU A 3 6.42 8.45 -14.23
C GLU A 3 6.41 7.35 -13.14
N ALA A 4 5.25 6.75 -12.86
CA ALA A 4 5.10 5.57 -12.00
C ALA A 4 5.74 4.35 -12.68
N LEU A 5 5.31 4.10 -13.91
CA LEU A 5 5.78 3.01 -14.75
C LEU A 5 7.26 3.18 -15.16
N GLY A 6 7.74 4.41 -15.25
CA GLY A 6 9.11 4.77 -15.59
C GLY A 6 10.08 4.79 -14.40
N GLY A 7 9.59 4.54 -13.17
CA GLY A 7 10.44 4.53 -11.97
C GLY A 7 11.03 5.89 -11.60
N ASN A 8 10.32 6.99 -11.88
CA ASN A 8 10.82 8.34 -11.58
C ASN A 8 11.09 8.52 -10.08
N ASP A 9 12.34 8.78 -9.74
CA ASP A 9 12.90 8.89 -8.40
C ASP A 9 12.97 10.36 -7.94
N ASN A 10 12.03 11.21 -8.35
CA ASN A 10 11.97 12.62 -7.94
C ASN A 10 10.76 12.97 -7.06
N GLY A 11 9.93 11.99 -6.69
CA GLY A 11 8.76 12.22 -5.83
C GLY A 11 7.62 13.01 -6.47
N ALA A 12 7.68 13.19 -7.79
CA ALA A 12 6.69 13.94 -8.57
C ALA A 12 5.30 13.28 -8.55
N MET A 13 5.19 11.99 -8.19
CA MET A 13 3.93 11.28 -8.09
C MET A 13 2.92 11.98 -7.16
N SER A 14 3.35 12.38 -5.96
CA SER A 14 2.49 13.07 -5.00
C SER A 14 1.95 14.40 -5.55
N LEU A 15 2.77 15.13 -6.33
CA LEU A 15 2.36 16.36 -7.00
C LEU A 15 1.34 16.11 -8.12
N HIS A 16 1.54 15.04 -8.89
CA HIS A 16 0.62 14.63 -9.96
C HIS A 16 -0.72 14.15 -9.40
N VAL A 17 -0.70 13.36 -8.33
CA VAL A 17 -1.92 12.95 -7.61
C VAL A 17 -2.65 14.19 -7.09
N ARG A 18 -1.94 15.11 -6.43
CA ARG A 18 -2.55 16.36 -5.96
C ARG A 18 -3.17 17.19 -7.09
N ALA A 19 -2.51 17.27 -8.24
CA ALA A 19 -3.08 17.95 -9.40
C ALA A 19 -4.33 17.21 -9.94
N ALA A 20 -4.27 15.88 -10.02
CA ALA A 20 -5.39 15.04 -10.48
C ALA A 20 -6.61 15.16 -9.56
N ARG A 21 -6.43 15.41 -8.26
CA ARG A 21 -7.51 15.66 -7.30
C ARG A 21 -8.44 16.79 -7.74
N GLU A 22 -7.86 17.89 -8.19
CA GLU A 22 -8.63 19.08 -8.61
C GLU A 22 -9.47 18.76 -9.85
N PHE A 23 -8.91 18.01 -10.81
CA PHE A 23 -9.64 17.54 -11.98
C PHE A 23 -10.77 16.57 -11.60
N CYS A 24 -10.48 15.59 -10.73
CA CYS A 24 -11.47 14.59 -10.37
C CYS A 24 -12.63 15.22 -9.57
N SER A 25 -12.33 16.12 -8.64
CA SER A 25 -13.33 16.88 -7.87
C SER A 25 -14.23 17.71 -8.79
N HIS A 26 -13.65 18.33 -9.83
CA HIS A 26 -14.42 19.10 -10.81
C HIS A 26 -15.34 18.21 -11.65
N LEU A 27 -14.85 17.08 -12.14
CA LEU A 27 -15.62 16.18 -13.00
C LEU A 27 -16.78 15.50 -12.25
N ILE A 28 -16.57 15.08 -11.01
CA ILE A 28 -17.62 14.44 -10.19
C ILE A 28 -18.77 15.40 -9.88
N THR A 29 -18.45 16.68 -9.67
CA THR A 29 -19.41 17.71 -9.26
C THR A 29 -20.16 18.38 -10.41
N ARG A 30 -19.54 18.49 -11.60
CA ARG A 30 -20.08 19.35 -12.68
C ARG A 30 -20.48 18.63 -13.96
N GLU A 31 -20.07 17.38 -14.17
CA GLU A 31 -20.27 16.69 -15.44
C GLU A 31 -21.03 15.37 -15.28
N PRO A 32 -22.38 15.38 -15.28
CA PRO A 32 -23.19 14.17 -15.18
C PRO A 32 -22.89 13.15 -16.30
N MET A 33 -22.48 13.63 -17.49
CA MET A 33 -22.13 12.75 -18.61
C MET A 33 -20.85 11.95 -18.37
N ALA A 34 -19.90 12.47 -17.57
CA ALA A 34 -18.68 11.75 -17.22
C ALA A 34 -19.00 10.42 -16.51
N ARG A 35 -20.13 10.34 -15.78
CA ARG A 35 -20.58 9.13 -15.09
C ARG A 35 -20.97 7.96 -15.99
N SER A 36 -21.14 8.22 -17.29
CA SER A 36 -21.52 7.20 -18.28
C SER A 36 -20.34 6.68 -19.10
N LEU A 37 -19.16 7.29 -18.97
CA LEU A 37 -17.97 6.93 -19.76
C LEU A 37 -17.12 5.88 -19.01
N PRO A 38 -16.91 4.68 -19.59
CA PRO A 38 -16.05 3.66 -18.99
C PRO A 38 -14.63 4.17 -18.68
N LEU A 39 -14.08 5.02 -19.55
CA LEU A 39 -12.76 5.62 -19.34
C LEU A 39 -12.71 6.50 -18.09
N ALA A 40 -13.78 7.22 -17.77
CA ALA A 40 -13.83 8.04 -16.57
C ALA A 40 -13.80 7.16 -15.31
N GLY A 41 -14.55 6.06 -15.29
CA GLY A 41 -14.51 5.09 -14.19
C GLY A 41 -13.11 4.54 -13.92
N ILE A 42 -12.39 4.13 -14.98
CA ILE A 42 -11.00 3.67 -14.87
C ILE A 42 -10.09 4.77 -14.32
N LEU A 43 -10.22 6.01 -14.80
CA LEU A 43 -9.39 7.13 -14.36
C LEU A 43 -9.66 7.51 -12.90
N PHE A 44 -10.92 7.48 -12.46
CA PHE A 44 -11.27 7.74 -11.07
C PHE A 44 -10.78 6.64 -10.14
N GLU A 45 -10.91 5.37 -10.54
CA GLU A 45 -10.41 4.25 -9.74
C GLU A 45 -8.88 4.26 -9.67
N ALA A 46 -8.21 4.53 -10.80
CA ALA A 46 -6.76 4.72 -10.83
C ALA A 46 -6.35 5.88 -9.91
N TYR A 47 -7.05 7.02 -9.98
CA TYR A 47 -6.82 8.15 -9.08
C TYR A 47 -6.94 7.72 -7.61
N ALA A 48 -8.05 7.09 -7.22
CA ALA A 48 -8.28 6.64 -5.85
C ALA A 48 -7.17 5.69 -5.37
N TYR A 49 -6.76 4.75 -6.22
CA TYR A 49 -5.65 3.84 -5.97
C TYR A 49 -4.33 4.60 -5.73
N PHE A 50 -3.89 5.45 -6.66
CA PHE A 50 -2.64 6.21 -6.49
C PHE A 50 -2.70 7.18 -5.30
N ALA A 51 -3.86 7.77 -5.06
CA ALA A 51 -4.05 8.69 -3.95
C ALA A 51 -4.00 7.95 -2.60
N ALA A 52 -4.62 6.77 -2.48
CA ALA A 52 -4.47 5.92 -1.31
C ALA A 52 -2.99 5.55 -1.08
N LEU A 53 -2.30 5.07 -2.11
CA LEU A 53 -0.88 4.68 -1.99
C LEU A 53 0.06 5.85 -1.70
N SER A 54 -0.26 7.07 -2.12
CA SER A 54 0.55 8.23 -1.75
C SER A 54 0.58 8.48 -0.24
N HIS A 55 -0.42 8.01 0.53
CA HIS A 55 -0.40 8.12 1.99
C HIS A 55 0.69 7.24 2.64
N LEU A 56 1.17 6.21 1.94
CA LEU A 56 2.26 5.35 2.42
C LEU A 56 3.61 6.09 2.46
N GLU A 57 3.73 7.26 1.82
CA GLU A 57 4.90 8.11 1.88
C GLU A 57 4.69 9.27 2.86
N ARG A 58 5.52 9.35 3.92
CA ARG A 58 5.43 10.41 4.93
C ARG A 58 5.44 11.82 4.33
N ARG A 59 6.27 12.08 3.32
CA ARG A 59 6.34 13.41 2.68
C ARG A 59 5.06 13.76 1.92
N ALA A 60 4.42 12.78 1.29
CA ALA A 60 3.19 13.00 0.55
C ALA A 60 2.02 13.29 1.50
N LEU A 61 1.98 12.66 2.69
CA LEU A 61 1.01 13.00 3.74
C LEU A 61 1.07 14.48 4.17
N GLU A 62 2.24 15.10 4.21
CA GLU A 62 2.36 16.53 4.53
C GLU A 62 1.83 17.45 3.41
N LEU A 63 1.78 16.93 2.18
CA LEU A 63 1.40 17.67 0.98
C LEU A 63 -0.05 17.43 0.54
N MET A 64 -0.69 16.40 1.10
CA MET A 64 -2.04 15.97 0.81
C MET A 64 -2.98 16.50 1.90
N PRO A 65 -4.13 17.08 1.54
CA PRO A 65 -5.13 17.48 2.52
C PRO A 65 -5.73 16.24 3.21
N ASP A 66 -6.03 16.36 4.51
CA ASP A 66 -6.55 15.28 5.38
C ASP A 66 -7.84 14.61 4.86
N GLN A 67 -8.54 15.23 3.92
CA GLN A 67 -9.80 14.73 3.36
C GLN A 67 -9.78 14.80 1.83
N ASP A 68 -9.51 13.66 1.21
CA ASP A 68 -9.84 13.45 -0.19
C ASP A 68 -11.26 12.88 -0.30
N PRO A 69 -12.21 13.60 -0.94
CA PRO A 69 -13.60 13.18 -0.99
C PRO A 69 -13.80 11.87 -1.78
N ILE A 70 -12.90 11.53 -2.70
CA ILE A 70 -13.02 10.29 -3.51
C ILE A 70 -12.48 9.09 -2.73
N ILE A 71 -11.39 9.27 -1.97
CA ILE A 71 -10.84 8.20 -1.13
C ILE A 71 -11.73 7.96 0.10
N SER A 72 -12.34 9.02 0.63
CA SER A 72 -13.19 8.94 1.82
C SER A 72 -14.58 8.36 1.54
N ASP A 73 -14.97 8.29 0.26
CA ASP A 73 -16.28 7.80 -0.19
C ASP A 73 -16.15 7.15 -1.59
N ILE A 74 -15.62 5.92 -1.63
CA ILE A 74 -15.49 5.16 -2.90
C ILE A 74 -16.86 4.81 -3.50
N ASP A 75 -17.96 4.91 -2.76
CA ASP A 75 -19.29 4.60 -3.30
C ASP A 75 -19.63 5.45 -4.53
N CYS A 76 -19.09 6.68 -4.62
CA CYS A 76 -19.28 7.54 -5.78
C CYS A 76 -18.66 6.99 -7.09
N ILE A 77 -17.66 6.11 -7.00
CA ILE A 77 -17.01 5.46 -8.15
C ILE A 77 -17.46 4.01 -8.36
N LYS A 78 -18.18 3.40 -7.40
CA LYS A 78 -18.78 2.06 -7.58
C LYS A 78 -19.87 2.01 -8.64
N THR A 79 -20.45 3.16 -8.99
CA THR A 79 -21.51 3.23 -10.00
C THR A 79 -21.01 2.98 -11.43
N TYR A 80 -19.68 2.98 -11.64
CA TYR A 80 -19.10 2.73 -12.96
C TYR A 80 -18.96 1.24 -13.23
N GLN A 81 -19.26 0.83 -14.45
CA GLN A 81 -19.13 -0.57 -14.87
C GLN A 81 -17.67 -1.08 -14.85
N THR A 82 -16.69 -0.17 -14.86
CA THR A 82 -15.26 -0.50 -14.82
C THR A 82 -14.72 -0.62 -13.40
N PHE A 83 -15.54 -0.43 -12.37
CA PHE A 83 -15.11 -0.49 -10.98
C PHE A 83 -14.50 -1.86 -10.64
N GLY A 84 -13.37 -1.84 -9.93
CA GLY A 84 -12.61 -3.03 -9.57
C GLY A 84 -11.42 -3.29 -10.50
N SER A 85 -11.17 -2.43 -11.49
CA SER A 85 -10.04 -2.59 -12.43
C SER A 85 -8.66 -2.47 -11.75
N TYR A 86 -8.57 -1.71 -10.66
CA TYR A 86 -7.32 -1.50 -9.91
C TYR A 86 -7.38 -2.10 -8.51
N MET A 87 -8.47 -1.89 -7.81
CA MET A 87 -8.62 -2.30 -6.41
C MET A 87 -9.34 -3.64 -6.23
N GLY A 88 -9.98 -4.15 -7.30
CA GLY A 88 -10.75 -5.39 -7.28
C GLY A 88 -11.79 -5.43 -6.16
N CYS A 89 -11.99 -6.63 -5.61
CA CYS A 89 -12.86 -6.83 -4.45
C CYS A 89 -12.31 -6.22 -3.14
N ALA A 90 -11.07 -5.71 -3.14
CA ALA A 90 -10.35 -5.26 -1.95
C ALA A 90 -10.42 -3.74 -1.72
N TYR A 91 -11.23 -2.99 -2.48
CA TYR A 91 -11.29 -1.52 -2.39
C TYR A 91 -11.49 -0.98 -0.97
N GLN A 92 -12.26 -1.68 -0.11
CA GLN A 92 -12.50 -1.26 1.29
C GLN A 92 -11.20 -1.22 2.10
N LEU A 93 -10.24 -2.09 1.77
CA LEU A 93 -8.92 -2.08 2.39
C LEU A 93 -8.11 -0.86 1.95
N TYR A 94 -8.26 -0.40 0.70
CA TYR A 94 -7.61 0.80 0.21
C TYR A 94 -8.14 2.08 0.90
N GLU A 95 -9.43 2.13 1.24
CA GLU A 95 -10.03 3.23 2.03
C GLU A 95 -9.39 3.36 3.42
N LEU A 96 -8.84 2.27 3.98
CA LEU A 96 -8.19 2.26 5.28
C LEU A 96 -6.73 2.73 5.24
N ILE A 97 -6.10 2.79 4.06
CA ILE A 97 -4.68 3.15 3.91
C ILE A 97 -4.35 4.53 4.50
N PRO A 98 -5.12 5.61 4.26
CA PRO A 98 -4.85 6.91 4.89
C PRO A 98 -4.79 6.84 6.41
N THR A 99 -5.75 6.16 7.03
CA THR A 99 -5.82 5.99 8.49
C THR A 99 -4.63 5.18 9.00
N ILE A 100 -4.34 4.03 8.39
CA ILE A 100 -3.21 3.16 8.77
C ILE A 100 -1.88 3.91 8.63
N SER A 101 -1.72 4.66 7.54
CA SER A 101 -0.50 5.42 7.26
C SER A 101 -0.27 6.51 8.31
N ARG A 102 -1.33 7.22 8.73
CA ARG A 102 -1.26 8.19 9.83
C ARG A 102 -0.84 7.52 11.14
N LEU A 103 -1.43 6.36 11.45
CA LEU A 103 -1.10 5.58 12.65
C LEU A 103 0.38 5.19 12.68
N VAL A 104 0.92 4.63 11.59
CA VAL A 104 2.30 4.13 11.55
C VAL A 104 3.35 5.22 11.35
N LEU A 105 3.06 6.27 10.57
CA LEU A 105 4.05 7.29 10.21
C LEU A 105 4.10 8.48 11.17
N TYR A 106 3.03 8.80 11.89
CA TYR A 106 3.00 9.97 12.80
C TYR A 106 2.70 9.58 14.24
N GLU A 107 1.77 8.66 14.44
CA GLU A 107 1.20 8.40 15.76
C GLU A 107 1.80 7.16 16.46
N LYS A 108 2.73 6.47 15.79
CA LYS A 108 3.39 5.23 16.26
C LYS A 108 3.96 5.34 17.67
N ARG A 109 4.51 6.50 18.04
CA ARG A 109 5.02 6.71 19.40
C ARG A 109 3.92 6.67 20.45
N SER A 110 2.81 7.37 20.21
CA SER A 110 1.64 7.39 21.09
C SER A 110 0.96 6.01 21.15
N ILE A 111 0.94 5.28 20.02
CA ILE A 111 0.39 3.92 19.94
C ILE A 111 1.24 2.93 20.73
N SER A 112 2.56 2.91 20.49
CA SER A 112 3.48 1.97 21.15
C SER A 112 3.55 2.17 22.66
N ARG A 113 3.33 3.39 23.15
CA ARG A 113 3.34 3.72 24.59
C ARG A 113 1.98 3.62 25.29
N ASN A 114 0.90 3.48 24.52
CA ASN A 114 -0.46 3.49 25.06
C ASN A 114 -0.84 4.81 25.74
N ASP A 115 -0.37 5.93 25.18
CA ASP A 115 -0.47 7.27 25.79
C ASP A 115 -1.81 7.98 25.50
N ASP A 116 -2.48 7.64 24.40
CA ASP A 116 -3.75 8.26 23.98
C ASP A 116 -4.85 7.20 23.78
N PRO A 117 -5.84 7.11 24.69
CA PRO A 117 -6.94 6.15 24.59
C PRO A 117 -7.78 6.26 23.31
N LYS A 118 -7.95 7.47 22.75
CA LYS A 118 -8.73 7.65 21.52
C LYS A 118 -8.00 7.07 20.32
N LEU A 119 -6.70 7.32 20.27
CA LEU A 119 -5.83 6.79 19.22
C LEU A 119 -5.72 5.26 19.29
N GLN A 120 -5.74 4.70 20.51
CA GLN A 120 -5.77 3.25 20.74
C GLN A 120 -7.07 2.62 20.27
N ALA A 121 -8.21 3.24 20.61
CA ALA A 121 -9.50 2.80 20.09
C ALA A 121 -9.51 2.82 18.56
N LEU A 122 -9.03 3.91 17.93
CA LEU A 122 -8.91 4.00 16.48
C LEU A 122 -8.01 2.91 15.90
N TYR A 123 -6.86 2.63 16.53
CA TYR A 123 -5.96 1.57 16.11
C TYR A 123 -6.63 0.18 16.18
N GLU A 124 -7.29 -0.15 17.30
CA GLU A 124 -7.97 -1.43 17.46
C GLU A 124 -9.17 -1.58 16.53
N ASP A 125 -9.94 -0.52 16.31
CA ASP A 125 -11.07 -0.52 15.37
C ASP A 125 -10.59 -0.68 13.92
N THR A 126 -9.52 0.01 13.54
CA THR A 126 -8.89 -0.13 12.21
C THR A 126 -8.34 -1.54 12.03
N LYS A 127 -7.66 -2.08 13.04
CA LYS A 127 -7.12 -3.44 13.01
C LYS A 127 -8.24 -4.48 12.88
N ARG A 128 -9.34 -4.31 13.61
CA ARG A 128 -10.50 -5.18 13.51
C ARG A 128 -11.12 -5.10 12.12
N ALA A 129 -11.30 -3.90 11.57
CA ALA A 129 -11.84 -3.71 10.22
C ALA A 129 -11.00 -4.42 9.15
N VAL A 130 -9.66 -4.38 9.26
CA VAL A 130 -8.78 -5.11 8.33
C VAL A 130 -8.85 -6.62 8.59
N ALA A 131 -8.80 -7.08 9.84
CA ALA A 131 -8.75 -8.49 10.18
C ALA A 131 -10.06 -9.23 9.84
N ASP A 132 -11.20 -8.58 10.06
CA ASP A 132 -12.53 -9.15 9.82
C ASP A 132 -12.97 -8.98 8.36
N TRP A 133 -12.20 -8.26 7.53
CA TRP A 133 -12.49 -8.14 6.11
C TRP A 133 -12.46 -9.52 5.43
N THR A 134 -13.47 -9.77 4.61
CA THR A 134 -13.56 -10.95 3.76
C THR A 134 -13.86 -10.53 2.33
N PRO A 135 -13.28 -11.19 1.33
CA PRO A 135 -13.59 -10.92 -0.08
C PRO A 135 -15.08 -11.19 -0.34
N ASP A 136 -15.77 -10.22 -0.94
CA ASP A 136 -17.14 -10.43 -1.41
C ASP A 136 -17.11 -11.27 -2.70
N GLU A 137 -17.69 -12.46 -2.63
CA GLU A 137 -17.77 -13.41 -3.76
C GLU A 137 -18.48 -12.80 -4.99
N HIS A 138 -19.34 -11.79 -4.80
CA HIS A 138 -20.04 -11.12 -5.90
C HIS A 138 -19.19 -10.04 -6.59
N GLN A 139 -18.11 -9.59 -5.94
CA GLN A 139 -17.23 -8.53 -6.44
C GLN A 139 -15.90 -9.09 -6.98
N ALA A 140 -15.48 -10.26 -6.51
CA ALA A 140 -14.32 -10.95 -7.05
C ALA A 140 -14.67 -11.64 -8.38
N HIS A 141 -14.01 -11.25 -9.47
CA HIS A 141 -14.28 -11.85 -10.78
C HIS A 141 -13.60 -13.22 -10.94
N ASN A 142 -12.53 -13.47 -10.18
CA ASN A 142 -11.74 -14.69 -10.24
C ASN A 142 -10.98 -14.94 -8.92
N TYR A 143 -10.41 -16.15 -8.79
CA TYR A 143 -9.64 -16.54 -7.60
C TYR A 143 -8.39 -15.68 -7.37
N ALA A 144 -7.78 -15.15 -8.43
CA ALA A 144 -6.56 -14.36 -8.33
C ALA A 144 -6.82 -13.00 -7.70
N GLU A 145 -7.95 -12.36 -8.01
CA GLU A 145 -8.41 -11.13 -7.35
C GLU A 145 -8.66 -11.34 -5.86
N THR A 146 -9.28 -12.46 -5.49
CA THR A 146 -9.47 -12.85 -4.09
C THR A 146 -8.14 -12.97 -3.35
N MET A 147 -7.17 -13.69 -3.94
CA MET A 147 -5.84 -13.85 -3.35
C MET A 147 -5.07 -12.52 -3.28
N ALA A 148 -5.19 -11.66 -4.29
CA ALA A 148 -4.62 -10.32 -4.29
C ALA A 148 -5.18 -9.47 -3.15
N GLY A 149 -6.50 -9.51 -2.93
CA GLY A 149 -7.14 -8.86 -1.79
C GLY A 149 -6.63 -9.37 -0.45
N MET A 150 -6.44 -10.69 -0.31
CA MET A 150 -5.85 -11.29 0.89
C MET A 150 -4.40 -10.84 1.11
N ILE A 151 -3.61 -10.64 0.05
CA ILE A 151 -2.24 -10.09 0.15
C ILE A 151 -2.28 -8.65 0.66
N VAL A 152 -3.18 -7.83 0.13
CA VAL A 152 -3.39 -6.45 0.60
C VAL A 152 -3.78 -6.44 2.08
N GLN A 153 -4.76 -7.26 2.48
CA GLN A 153 -5.22 -7.39 3.87
C GLN A 153 -4.06 -7.68 4.82
N LYS A 154 -3.26 -8.70 4.51
CA LYS A 154 -2.11 -9.11 5.33
C LYS A 154 -1.06 -8.02 5.43
N THR A 155 -0.81 -7.31 4.33
CA THR A 155 0.11 -6.18 4.30
C THR A 155 -0.34 -5.06 5.21
N LEU A 156 -1.63 -4.73 5.21
CA LEU A 156 -2.20 -3.72 6.11
C LEU A 156 -2.11 -4.15 7.58
N LEU A 157 -2.34 -5.44 7.88
CA LEU A 157 -2.11 -5.98 9.23
C LEU A 157 -0.64 -5.84 9.64
N MET A 158 0.30 -6.14 8.75
CA MET A 158 1.73 -5.97 9.00
C MET A 158 2.09 -4.51 9.33
N LEU A 159 1.55 -3.53 8.60
CA LEU A 159 1.71 -2.11 8.90
C LEU A 159 1.16 -1.72 10.28
N LEU A 160 -0.02 -2.25 10.64
CA LEU A 160 -0.60 -2.03 11.96
C LEU A 160 0.27 -2.64 13.06
N HIS A 161 0.82 -3.84 12.85
CA HIS A 161 1.77 -4.44 13.79
C HIS A 161 3.04 -3.58 13.95
N GLU A 162 3.49 -2.91 12.89
CA GLU A 162 4.61 -1.97 12.96
C GLU A 162 4.36 -0.80 13.93
N CYS A 163 3.11 -0.36 14.10
CA CYS A 163 2.73 0.70 15.04
C CYS A 163 3.08 0.34 16.50
N ARG A 164 3.20 -0.95 16.82
CA ARG A 164 3.54 -1.45 18.15
C ARG A 164 5.05 -1.52 18.40
N ILE A 165 5.88 -1.23 17.40
CA ILE A 165 7.33 -1.22 17.59
C ILE A 165 7.73 -0.02 18.45
N VAL A 166 8.24 -0.29 19.65
CA VAL A 166 8.76 0.73 20.56
C VAL A 166 10.13 1.20 20.06
N GLU A 167 10.32 2.51 20.03
CA GLU A 167 11.58 3.15 19.63
C GLU A 167 12.76 2.59 20.46
N GLY A 168 13.80 2.13 19.76
CA GLY A 168 14.99 1.54 20.36
C GLY A 168 14.89 0.06 20.75
N GLN A 169 13.73 -0.59 20.64
CA GLN A 169 13.57 -2.02 20.99
C GLN A 169 13.69 -2.98 19.81
N GLY A 170 13.74 -2.49 18.57
CA GLY A 170 13.74 -3.32 17.36
C GLY A 170 12.41 -4.08 17.15
N PRO A 171 12.28 -4.85 16.07
CA PRO A 171 11.01 -5.50 15.69
C PRO A 171 10.73 -6.83 16.41
N GLN A 172 11.62 -7.33 17.28
CA GLN A 172 11.58 -8.72 17.74
C GLN A 172 10.27 -9.12 18.42
N HIS A 173 9.64 -8.21 19.18
CA HIS A 173 8.37 -8.49 19.89
C HIS A 173 7.16 -8.56 18.96
N VAL A 174 7.20 -7.91 17.79
CA VAL A 174 6.11 -7.96 16.80
C VAL A 174 6.34 -9.05 15.75
N MET A 175 7.57 -9.55 15.59
CA MET A 175 7.90 -10.56 14.59
C MET A 175 7.11 -11.86 14.76
N ARG A 176 6.74 -12.25 15.98
CA ARG A 176 5.90 -13.43 16.21
C ARG A 176 4.56 -13.32 15.47
N ASP A 177 4.00 -12.12 15.40
CA ASP A 177 2.70 -11.86 14.79
C ASP A 177 2.85 -11.53 13.28
N ILE A 178 3.96 -10.90 12.87
CA ILE A 178 4.25 -10.55 11.47
C ILE A 178 4.69 -11.76 10.64
N GLN A 179 5.48 -12.68 11.22
CA GLN A 179 6.10 -13.77 10.46
C GLN A 179 5.08 -14.69 9.76
N PRO A 180 3.96 -15.10 10.38
CA PRO A 180 2.91 -15.87 9.68
C PRO A 180 2.31 -15.09 8.50
N LEU A 181 2.12 -13.78 8.65
CA LEU A 181 1.57 -12.92 7.60
C LEU A 181 2.52 -12.84 6.40
N ILE A 182 3.84 -12.77 6.64
CA ILE A 182 4.84 -12.81 5.57
C ILE A 182 4.77 -14.13 4.81
N GLU A 183 4.76 -15.27 5.51
CA GLU A 183 4.73 -16.59 4.86
C GLU A 183 3.46 -16.82 4.05
N GLU A 184 2.30 -16.42 4.57
CA GLU A 184 1.04 -16.55 3.85
C GLU A 184 1.00 -15.61 2.65
N THR A 185 1.47 -14.36 2.80
CA THR A 185 1.58 -13.39 1.68
C THR A 185 2.47 -13.94 0.56
N MET A 186 3.63 -14.50 0.91
CA MET A 186 4.55 -15.10 -0.05
C MET A 186 3.94 -16.30 -0.77
N SER A 187 3.23 -17.16 -0.03
CA SER A 187 2.57 -18.33 -0.61
C SER A 187 1.46 -17.93 -1.59
N LEU A 188 0.66 -16.92 -1.26
CA LEU A 188 -0.35 -16.37 -2.16
C LEU A 188 0.28 -15.72 -3.40
N ALA A 189 1.33 -14.92 -3.20
CA ALA A 189 2.03 -14.24 -4.30
C ALA A 189 2.67 -15.22 -5.29
N GLU A 190 3.21 -16.34 -4.81
CA GLU A 190 3.74 -17.41 -5.66
C GLU A 190 2.66 -18.00 -6.56
N ILE A 191 1.45 -18.24 -6.03
CA ILE A 191 0.32 -18.80 -6.78
C ILE A 191 -0.14 -17.87 -7.91
N ILE A 192 -0.27 -16.58 -7.63
CA ILE A 192 -0.82 -15.60 -8.60
C ILE A 192 0.26 -14.82 -9.36
N SER A 193 1.52 -15.20 -9.25
CA SER A 193 2.67 -14.47 -9.82
C SER A 193 2.59 -14.21 -11.34
N LYS A 194 1.80 -15.01 -12.06
CA LYS A 194 1.61 -14.90 -13.52
C LYS A 194 0.27 -14.28 -13.93
N GLU A 195 -0.59 -13.99 -12.96
CA GLU A 195 -1.90 -13.42 -13.19
C GLU A 195 -1.81 -11.90 -13.37
N PRO A 196 -2.61 -11.25 -14.23
CA PRO A 196 -2.51 -9.81 -14.48
C PRO A 196 -2.59 -8.93 -13.22
N VAL A 197 -3.33 -9.39 -12.20
CA VAL A 197 -3.48 -8.70 -10.90
C VAL A 197 -2.16 -8.56 -10.14
N SER A 198 -1.12 -9.34 -10.46
CA SER A 198 0.21 -9.18 -9.87
C SER A 198 0.79 -7.77 -10.08
N CYS A 199 0.39 -7.07 -11.14
CA CYS A 199 0.89 -5.73 -11.47
C CYS A 199 0.54 -4.69 -10.38
N VAL A 200 -0.59 -4.83 -9.70
CA VAL A 200 -1.01 -3.92 -8.61
C VAL A 200 -0.47 -4.36 -7.24
N LEU A 201 0.25 -5.49 -7.18
CA LEU A 201 0.84 -6.03 -5.97
C LEU A 201 2.32 -5.66 -5.81
N ALA A 202 2.83 -4.66 -6.52
CA ALA A 202 4.20 -4.18 -6.28
C ALA A 202 4.33 -3.56 -4.87
N TRP A 203 3.41 -2.69 -4.47
CA TRP A 203 3.47 -2.02 -3.16
C TRP A 203 3.34 -2.97 -1.96
N PRO A 204 2.43 -3.96 -1.93
CA PRO A 204 2.33 -4.87 -0.80
C PRO A 204 3.58 -5.73 -0.67
N MET A 205 4.14 -6.16 -1.81
CA MET A 205 5.37 -6.95 -1.82
C MET A 205 6.59 -6.14 -1.38
N MET A 206 6.67 -4.85 -1.70
CA MET A 206 7.70 -3.96 -1.19
C MET A 206 7.60 -3.78 0.34
N ILE A 207 6.40 -3.54 0.87
CA ILE A 207 6.20 -3.41 2.32
C ILE A 207 6.51 -4.73 3.02
N THR A 208 5.97 -5.85 2.53
CA THR A 208 6.23 -7.19 3.07
C THR A 208 7.73 -7.49 3.06
N GLY A 209 8.42 -7.21 1.95
CA GLY A 209 9.85 -7.39 1.81
C GLY A 209 10.67 -6.59 2.82
N SER A 210 10.27 -5.34 3.09
CA SER A 210 10.95 -4.49 4.07
C SER A 210 10.84 -4.98 5.52
N MET A 211 9.94 -5.94 5.77
CA MET A 211 9.75 -6.58 7.08
C MET A 211 10.40 -7.98 7.14
N MET A 212 11.03 -8.46 6.06
CA MET A 212 11.67 -9.77 6.05
C MET A 212 13.02 -9.77 6.77
N VAL A 213 13.11 -10.59 7.82
CA VAL A 213 14.36 -10.81 8.56
C VAL A 213 15.12 -12.04 8.03
N GLU A 214 14.40 -13.06 7.56
CA GLU A 214 15.03 -14.30 7.10
C GLU A 214 15.58 -14.19 5.67
N LYS A 215 16.85 -14.56 5.47
CA LYS A 215 17.46 -14.61 4.14
C LYS A 215 16.67 -15.47 3.16
N ARG A 216 16.08 -16.58 3.60
CA ARG A 216 15.27 -17.47 2.75
C ARG A 216 14.07 -16.73 2.14
N GLN A 217 13.36 -15.93 2.93
CA GLN A 217 12.22 -15.15 2.48
C GLN A 217 12.64 -14.08 1.46
N ARG A 218 13.75 -13.38 1.75
CA ARG A 218 14.35 -12.38 0.84
C ARG A 218 14.66 -12.99 -0.52
N HIS A 219 15.30 -14.17 -0.55
CA HIS A 219 15.61 -14.87 -1.80
C HIS A 219 14.35 -15.28 -2.57
N ARG A 220 13.31 -15.79 -1.88
CA ARG A 220 12.02 -16.11 -2.51
C ARG A 220 11.40 -14.87 -3.14
N LEU A 221 11.39 -13.75 -2.43
CA LEU A 221 10.85 -12.48 -2.92
C LEU A 221 11.60 -11.96 -4.16
N LEU A 222 12.93 -11.98 -4.13
CA LEU A 222 13.74 -11.59 -5.27
C LEU A 222 13.48 -12.48 -6.49
N SER A 223 13.26 -13.79 -6.28
CA SER A 223 12.89 -14.70 -7.37
C SER A 223 11.52 -14.35 -7.97
N LEU A 224 10.56 -13.88 -7.17
CA LEU A 224 9.25 -13.45 -7.69
C LEU A 224 9.41 -12.22 -8.59
N PHE A 225 10.17 -11.22 -8.17
CA PHE A 225 10.44 -10.05 -9.01
C PHE A 225 11.23 -10.40 -10.27
N GLY A 226 12.20 -11.30 -10.19
CA GLY A 226 13.03 -11.70 -11.34
C GLY A 226 12.32 -12.60 -12.36
N THR A 227 11.19 -13.21 -12.01
CA THR A 227 10.42 -14.11 -12.90
C THR A 227 9.22 -13.43 -13.56
N HIS A 228 8.94 -12.18 -13.19
CA HIS A 228 7.80 -11.45 -13.73
C HIS A 228 8.04 -11.12 -15.22
N PRO A 229 7.10 -11.44 -16.14
CA PRO A 229 7.31 -11.28 -17.58
C PRO A 229 7.46 -9.83 -18.03
N THR A 230 6.97 -8.88 -17.21
CA THR A 230 7.24 -7.45 -17.37
C THR A 230 8.31 -7.04 -16.37
N HIS A 231 9.58 -7.09 -16.77
CA HIS A 231 10.69 -6.52 -16.01
C HIS A 231 10.54 -4.99 -16.00
N THR A 232 9.78 -4.48 -15.03
CA THR A 232 9.46 -3.05 -14.94
C THR A 232 10.53 -2.32 -14.12
N ALA A 233 10.77 -1.04 -14.44
CA ALA A 233 11.62 -0.17 -13.63
C ALA A 233 11.18 -0.14 -12.15
N LEU A 234 9.87 -0.32 -11.89
CA LEU A 234 9.29 -0.45 -10.56
C LEU A 234 9.83 -1.67 -9.79
N ALA A 235 9.96 -2.84 -10.45
CA ALA A 235 10.51 -4.04 -9.84
C ALA A 235 12.01 -3.87 -9.50
N GLU A 236 12.78 -3.29 -10.41
CA GLU A 236 14.21 -3.00 -10.19
C GLU A 236 14.41 -2.03 -9.02
N GLN A 237 13.64 -0.95 -8.98
CA GLN A 237 13.70 0.04 -7.90
C GLN A 237 13.24 -0.55 -6.57
N THR A 238 12.21 -1.41 -6.57
CA THR A 238 11.77 -2.14 -5.38
C THR A 238 12.87 -3.04 -4.84
N VAL A 239 13.49 -3.86 -5.68
CA VAL A 239 14.60 -4.73 -5.31
C VAL A 239 15.77 -3.93 -4.74
N ARG A 240 16.11 -2.81 -5.39
CA ARG A 240 17.17 -1.92 -4.92
C ARG A 240 16.88 -1.36 -3.52
N LEU A 241 15.68 -0.83 -3.28
CA LEU A 241 15.29 -0.29 -1.97
C LEU A 241 15.28 -1.38 -0.89
N LEU A 242 14.78 -2.57 -1.23
CA LEU A 242 14.78 -3.70 -0.30
C LEU A 242 16.18 -4.14 0.09
N ASN A 243 17.12 -4.24 -0.86
CA ASN A 243 18.51 -4.56 -0.55
C ASN A 243 19.12 -3.53 0.40
N LEU A 244 18.89 -2.24 0.18
CA LEU A 244 19.36 -1.18 1.07
C LEU A 244 18.79 -1.33 2.50
N VAL A 245 17.49 -1.63 2.64
CA VAL A 245 16.88 -1.93 3.95
C VAL A 245 17.50 -3.16 4.61
N TRP A 246 17.79 -4.19 3.82
CA TRP A 246 18.31 -5.47 4.32
C TRP A 246 19.79 -5.45 4.71
N GLU A 247 20.55 -4.52 4.13
CA GLU A 247 21.98 -4.30 4.34
C GLU A 247 22.28 -3.22 5.39
N ASP A 248 21.27 -2.47 5.84
CA ASP A 248 21.45 -1.45 6.88
C ASP A 248 21.86 -2.09 8.23
N ASP A 249 22.89 -1.52 8.86
CA ASP A 249 23.41 -1.98 10.15
C ASP A 249 22.44 -1.64 11.31
N ASP A 250 21.60 -0.62 11.14
CA ASP A 250 20.61 -0.23 12.12
C ASP A 250 19.36 -1.13 12.03
N LYS A 251 19.20 -1.99 13.05
CA LYS A 251 18.06 -2.89 13.20
C LYS A 251 16.71 -2.16 13.38
N SER A 252 16.72 -0.83 13.54
CA SER A 252 15.52 0.01 13.53
C SER A 252 15.00 0.27 12.11
N VAL A 253 15.83 0.08 11.08
CA VAL A 253 15.46 0.16 9.66
C VAL A 253 14.65 -1.08 9.29
N PHE A 254 13.33 -0.96 9.48
CA PHE A 254 12.38 -2.04 9.32
C PHE A 254 11.02 -1.49 8.85
N GLY A 255 10.34 -2.24 7.99
CA GLY A 255 9.00 -1.91 7.55
C GLY A 255 8.91 -0.59 6.76
N ILE A 256 7.74 0.04 6.79
CA ILE A 256 7.51 1.28 6.03
C ILE A 256 8.34 2.45 6.56
N THR A 257 8.58 2.48 7.89
CA THR A 257 9.46 3.50 8.49
C THR A 257 10.90 3.34 8.01
N GLY A 258 11.37 2.08 7.89
CA GLY A 258 12.69 1.76 7.36
C GLY A 258 12.85 2.14 5.89
N LEU A 259 11.85 1.80 5.06
CA LEU A 259 11.83 2.21 3.65
C LEU A 259 11.94 3.73 3.49
N GLY A 260 11.18 4.50 4.27
CA GLY A 260 11.25 5.97 4.24
C GLY A 260 12.60 6.52 4.70
N THR A 261 13.26 5.85 5.65
CA THR A 261 14.58 6.23 6.16
C THR A 261 15.66 6.04 5.10
N VAL A 262 15.72 4.84 4.51
CA VAL A 262 16.66 4.49 3.44
C VAL A 262 16.44 5.35 2.20
N ALA A 263 15.18 5.56 1.79
CA ALA A 263 14.85 6.42 0.67
C ALA A 263 15.43 7.84 0.85
N LYS A 264 15.27 8.40 2.06
CA LYS A 264 15.82 9.72 2.42
C LYS A 264 17.35 9.74 2.41
N GLN A 265 18.00 8.74 3.01
CA GLN A 265 19.46 8.65 3.08
C GLN A 265 20.10 8.58 1.69
N HIS A 266 19.48 7.81 0.78
CA HIS A 266 19.98 7.60 -0.58
C HIS A 266 19.42 8.59 -1.61
N LYS A 267 18.70 9.63 -1.16
CA LYS A 267 18.07 10.67 -2.02
C LYS A 267 17.23 10.06 -3.15
N THR A 268 16.47 9.03 -2.81
CA THR A 268 15.55 8.35 -3.72
C THR A 268 14.14 8.39 -3.14
N TYR A 269 13.16 7.90 -3.90
CA TYR A 269 11.74 7.95 -3.51
C TYR A 269 11.12 6.56 -3.60
N MET A 270 10.12 6.34 -2.77
CA MET A 270 9.33 5.12 -2.77
C MET A 270 8.29 5.24 -3.89
N CYS A 271 8.45 4.46 -4.94
CA CYS A 271 7.46 4.34 -5.99
C CYS A 271 6.58 3.14 -5.66
N TYR A 272 5.32 3.37 -5.28
CA TYR A 272 4.38 2.32 -4.90
C TYR A 272 3.48 1.88 -6.07
N ALA A 273 3.63 2.48 -7.26
CA ALA A 273 2.73 2.24 -8.38
C ALA A 273 3.37 2.56 -9.73
#